data_AF-A0A2L2XCT9-F1
#
_entry.id   AF-A0A2L2XCT9-F1
#
_cell.length_a   1.000
_cell.length_b   1.000
_cell.length_c   1.000
_cell.angle_alpha   90.00
_cell.angle_beta   90.00
_cell.angle_gamma   90.00
#
_symmetry.space_group_name_H-M   'P 1'
#
loop_
_entity.id
_entity.type
_entity.pdbx_description
1 polymer ?
#
loop_
_entity_poly.entity_id
_entity_poly.type
_entity_poly.pdbx_seq_one_letter_code
_entity_poly.pdbx_strand_id
1 'polypeptide(L)'
;MNELIQLKRFSEINLGDSFFNSLKEDYKGFVNWFKNKADENAFILESEDGIEAFLYLKVEKGPVTDVTPYLDDHTRVKIGTMKINPHGTRLGERFIKKAFDFAVSKGLNELYVTVFPKHDSLINIYKQYGFIEHGKKITSDGEELVLVKSFSALKGNVILDYPVVINRNVNKYLLAIYPEFHTRLFPDSILRTERFDVIEDVSHTNSIHKAYISYMEDVSKLNAGDVLVIYRTKERDDPGPAEYRSVATSVCVVEEIKSKKDFKNRDDFVKYCMAYSVFSNNELIKWYMARKPYLYVIRMTYNIAMTKRLTRGQLIKDCGIERNAYWGFIQLADRNFNRIIEMGGINESLIVN
;
A
#
# COMPACT_ATOMS: atom_id res chain seq x y z
N MET A 1 -4.07 20.88 -9.50
CA MET A 1 -4.00 19.43 -9.81
C MET A 1 -4.72 18.64 -8.74
N ASN A 2 -5.71 17.83 -9.13
CA ASN A 2 -6.43 16.96 -8.19
C ASN A 2 -5.88 15.53 -8.31
N GLU A 3 -4.76 15.25 -7.66
CA GLU A 3 -4.14 13.91 -7.72
C GLU A 3 -4.83 12.84 -6.85
N LEU A 4 -6.01 13.15 -6.32
CA LEU A 4 -6.74 12.28 -5.42
C LEU A 4 -7.61 11.28 -6.17
N ILE A 5 -7.54 10.02 -5.74
CA ILE A 5 -8.49 9.00 -6.17
C ILE A 5 -9.81 9.29 -5.47
N GLN A 6 -10.85 9.55 -6.25
CA GLN A 6 -12.20 9.84 -5.79
C GLN A 6 -13.09 8.61 -5.92
N LEU A 7 -14.11 8.53 -5.09
CA LEU A 7 -15.19 7.55 -5.25
C LEU A 7 -16.40 8.30 -5.82
N LYS A 8 -16.80 7.97 -7.05
CA LYS A 8 -17.94 8.59 -7.74
C LYS A 8 -18.96 7.53 -8.15
N ARG A 9 -20.23 7.93 -8.25
CA ARG A 9 -21.24 7.08 -8.88
C ARG A 9 -20.98 6.98 -10.38
N PHE A 10 -21.32 5.87 -11.01
CA PHE A 10 -21.23 5.77 -12.48
C PHE A 10 -22.05 6.87 -13.18
N SER A 11 -23.19 7.25 -12.62
CA SER A 11 -24.02 8.35 -13.14
C SER A 11 -23.33 9.72 -13.16
N GLU A 12 -22.28 9.89 -12.37
CA GLU A 12 -21.53 11.15 -12.24
C GLU A 12 -20.25 11.15 -13.10
N ILE A 13 -19.90 10.03 -13.71
CA ILE A 13 -18.68 9.87 -14.50
C ILE A 13 -18.99 10.12 -15.98
N ASN A 14 -18.20 10.98 -16.61
CA ASN A 14 -18.35 11.31 -18.02
C ASN A 14 -17.95 10.12 -18.92
N LEU A 15 -18.91 9.27 -19.29
CA LEU A 15 -18.70 8.16 -20.23
C LEU A 15 -18.30 8.65 -21.64
N GLY A 16 -18.53 9.92 -21.98
CA GLY A 16 -18.10 10.55 -23.22
C GLY A 16 -16.60 10.85 -23.27
N ASP A 17 -15.88 10.75 -22.15
CA ASP A 17 -14.44 10.96 -22.09
C ASP A 17 -13.70 9.96 -23.00
N SER A 18 -12.66 10.47 -23.68
CA SER A 18 -11.84 9.69 -24.60
C SER A 18 -11.10 8.53 -23.93
N PHE A 19 -10.86 8.62 -22.62
CA PHE A 19 -10.37 7.53 -21.78
C PHE A 19 -11.14 6.22 -22.01
N PHE A 20 -12.47 6.28 -22.16
CA PHE A 20 -13.29 5.08 -22.33
C PHE A 20 -13.31 4.53 -23.76
N ASN A 21 -12.72 5.19 -24.76
CA ASN A 21 -12.83 4.77 -26.16
C ASN A 21 -12.27 3.37 -26.39
N SER A 22 -11.07 3.09 -25.90
CA SER A 22 -10.48 1.74 -25.97
C SER A 22 -11.32 0.67 -25.26
N LEU A 23 -12.05 1.01 -24.17
CA LEU A 23 -12.95 0.05 -23.51
C LEU A 23 -14.22 -0.21 -24.33
N LYS A 24 -14.74 0.81 -25.03
CA LYS A 24 -15.88 0.66 -25.94
C LYS A 24 -15.51 -0.17 -27.18
N GLU A 25 -14.27 -0.06 -27.65
CA GLU A 25 -13.72 -0.88 -28.74
C GLU A 25 -13.52 -2.33 -28.31
N ASP A 26 -12.99 -2.55 -27.10
CA ASP A 26 -12.69 -3.88 -26.56
C ASP A 26 -13.94 -4.67 -26.16
N TYR A 27 -14.99 -3.98 -25.71
CA TYR A 27 -16.22 -4.61 -25.22
C TYR A 27 -17.44 -3.99 -25.91
N LYS A 28 -18.06 -4.71 -26.84
CA LYS A 28 -19.22 -4.21 -27.62
C LYS A 28 -20.38 -3.76 -26.73
N GLY A 29 -20.54 -4.38 -25.56
CA GLY A 29 -21.58 -4.07 -24.58
C GLY A 29 -21.22 -2.99 -23.55
N PHE A 30 -20.02 -2.38 -23.60
CA PHE A 30 -19.49 -1.53 -22.53
C PHE A 30 -20.43 -0.37 -22.15
N VAL A 31 -20.99 0.32 -23.14
CA VAL A 31 -21.87 1.49 -22.90
C VAL A 31 -23.12 1.09 -22.12
N ASN A 32 -23.75 -0.03 -22.49
CA ASN A 32 -24.94 -0.52 -21.80
C ASN A 32 -24.57 -1.05 -20.41
N TRP A 33 -23.46 -1.78 -20.30
CA TRP A 33 -22.94 -2.23 -19.01
C TRP A 33 -22.71 -1.04 -18.06
N PHE A 34 -22.05 0.02 -18.52
CA PHE A 34 -21.76 1.21 -17.72
C PHE A 34 -23.05 1.91 -17.26
N LYS A 35 -24.04 2.06 -18.15
CA LYS A 35 -25.34 2.65 -17.81
C LYS A 35 -26.12 1.82 -16.80
N ASN A 36 -26.07 0.48 -16.91
CA ASN A 36 -26.72 -0.42 -15.95
C ASN A 36 -26.08 -0.35 -14.54
N LYS A 37 -24.91 0.27 -14.43
CA LYS A 37 -24.18 0.47 -13.17
C LYS A 37 -24.37 1.85 -12.56
N ALA A 38 -25.30 2.67 -13.08
CA ALA A 38 -25.50 4.06 -12.70
C ALA A 38 -25.51 4.33 -11.17
N ASP A 39 -26.15 3.46 -10.39
CA ASP A 39 -26.28 3.59 -8.93
C ASP A 39 -25.10 3.02 -8.14
N GLU A 40 -24.15 2.36 -8.81
CA GLU A 40 -22.94 1.82 -8.20
C GLU A 40 -21.80 2.86 -8.22
N ASN A 41 -20.75 2.60 -7.43
CA ASN A 41 -19.60 3.49 -7.34
C ASN A 41 -18.36 2.88 -8.01
N ALA A 42 -17.50 3.75 -8.53
CA ALA A 42 -16.17 3.42 -9.02
C ALA A 42 -15.13 4.40 -8.45
N PHE A 43 -13.90 3.92 -8.31
CA PHE A 43 -12.75 4.76 -8.03
C PHE A 43 -12.26 5.40 -9.32
N ILE A 44 -12.01 6.70 -9.29
CA ILE A 44 -11.59 7.48 -10.44
C ILE A 44 -10.46 8.45 -10.08
N LEU A 45 -9.54 8.67 -11.00
CA LEU A 45 -8.58 9.76 -10.93
C LEU A 45 -8.80 10.65 -12.16
N GLU A 46 -8.91 11.96 -11.93
CA GLU A 46 -9.14 12.97 -12.98
C GLU A 46 -8.01 14.00 -12.95
N SER A 47 -7.54 14.39 -14.12
CA SER A 47 -6.59 15.49 -14.36
C SER A 47 -7.32 16.67 -15.04
N GLU A 48 -6.57 17.70 -15.43
CA GLU A 48 -7.10 18.77 -16.29
C GLU A 48 -7.42 18.26 -17.71
N ASP A 49 -6.76 17.18 -18.14
CA ASP A 49 -6.89 16.57 -19.46
C ASP A 49 -8.01 15.51 -19.53
N GLY A 50 -8.68 15.22 -18.41
CA GLY A 50 -9.79 14.28 -18.32
C GLY A 50 -9.54 13.13 -17.35
N ILE A 51 -10.13 11.97 -17.64
CA ILE A 51 -10.00 10.79 -16.77
C ILE A 51 -8.66 10.09 -17.01
N GLU A 52 -7.91 9.84 -15.93
CA GLU A 52 -6.60 9.17 -15.96
C GLU A 52 -6.64 7.71 -15.52
N ALA A 53 -7.57 7.38 -14.63
CA ALA A 53 -7.73 6.01 -14.17
C ALA A 53 -9.14 5.73 -13.67
N PHE A 54 -9.55 4.47 -13.80
CA PHE A 54 -10.85 3.97 -13.41
C PHE A 54 -10.71 2.57 -12.82
N LEU A 55 -11.36 2.33 -11.68
CA LEU A 55 -11.44 1.02 -11.05
C LEU A 55 -12.85 0.78 -10.50
N TYR A 56 -13.49 -0.26 -11.02
CA TYR A 56 -14.74 -0.77 -10.51
C TYR A 56 -14.53 -2.10 -9.79
N LEU A 57 -15.00 -2.16 -8.55
CA LEU A 57 -14.94 -3.33 -7.68
C LEU A 57 -16.35 -3.74 -7.28
N LYS A 58 -16.58 -5.04 -7.19
CA LYS A 58 -17.82 -5.58 -6.61
C LYS A 58 -17.55 -6.87 -5.86
N VAL A 59 -18.43 -7.18 -4.91
CA VAL A 59 -18.44 -8.47 -4.22
C VAL A 59 -19.30 -9.44 -5.02
N GLU A 60 -18.77 -10.60 -5.33
CA GLU A 60 -19.52 -11.72 -5.90
C GLU A 60 -19.56 -12.88 -4.91
N LYS A 61 -20.67 -13.62 -4.92
CA LYS A 61 -20.92 -14.80 -4.09
C LYS A 61 -21.23 -15.97 -5.00
N GLY A 62 -20.85 -17.18 -4.60
CA GLY A 62 -21.07 -18.37 -5.41
C GLY A 62 -19.85 -18.76 -6.24
N PRO A 63 -19.95 -19.88 -6.97
CA PRO A 63 -18.96 -20.26 -7.96
C PRO A 63 -18.96 -19.29 -9.14
N VAL A 64 -17.80 -19.10 -9.77
CA VAL A 64 -17.70 -18.41 -11.06
C VAL A 64 -17.64 -19.49 -12.14
N THR A 65 -18.77 -19.70 -12.81
CA THR A 65 -18.96 -20.80 -13.76
C THR A 65 -18.77 -20.40 -15.23
N ASP A 66 -18.51 -19.12 -15.50
CA ASP A 66 -18.23 -18.59 -16.83
C ASP A 66 -16.72 -18.52 -17.14
N VAL A 67 -15.89 -19.21 -16.35
CA VAL A 67 -14.43 -19.30 -16.49
C VAL A 67 -13.97 -20.76 -16.48
N THR A 68 -12.85 -21.09 -17.12
CA THR A 68 -12.30 -22.45 -17.15
C THR A 68 -10.84 -22.46 -16.69
N PRO A 69 -10.48 -23.22 -15.64
CA PRO A 69 -11.38 -23.97 -14.74
C PRO A 69 -12.27 -23.03 -13.91
N TYR A 70 -13.42 -23.54 -13.43
CA TYR A 70 -14.32 -22.78 -12.57
C TYR A 70 -13.59 -22.24 -11.34
N LEU A 71 -14.05 -21.11 -10.81
CA LEU A 71 -13.69 -20.71 -9.45
C LEU A 71 -14.73 -21.31 -8.51
N ASP A 72 -14.26 -21.94 -7.44
CA ASP A 72 -15.08 -22.63 -6.45
C ASP A 72 -16.09 -21.69 -5.76
N ASP A 73 -16.98 -22.23 -4.94
CA ASP A 73 -17.96 -21.43 -4.23
C ASP A 73 -17.34 -20.65 -3.06
N HIS A 74 -16.91 -19.40 -3.31
CA HIS A 74 -16.48 -18.45 -2.28
C HIS A 74 -17.15 -17.08 -2.48
N THR A 75 -17.13 -16.27 -1.41
CA THR A 75 -17.35 -14.83 -1.54
C THR A 75 -16.02 -14.14 -1.83
N ARG A 76 -15.92 -13.41 -2.95
CA ARG A 76 -14.68 -12.79 -3.43
C ARG A 76 -14.91 -11.40 -4.00
N VAL A 77 -13.85 -10.61 -4.10
CA VAL A 77 -13.90 -9.34 -4.83
C VAL A 77 -13.60 -9.60 -6.30
N LYS A 78 -14.49 -9.13 -7.18
CA LYS A 78 -14.18 -8.99 -8.60
C LYS A 78 -13.68 -7.59 -8.87
N ILE A 79 -12.52 -7.50 -9.50
CA ILE A 79 -12.11 -6.30 -10.21
C ILE A 79 -12.84 -6.31 -11.54
N GLY A 80 -13.96 -5.59 -11.61
CA GLY A 80 -14.84 -5.61 -12.79
C GLY A 80 -14.24 -4.87 -13.98
N THR A 81 -13.54 -3.78 -13.72
CA THR A 81 -12.77 -3.04 -14.73
C THR A 81 -11.67 -2.28 -14.02
N MET A 82 -10.45 -2.35 -14.55
CA MET A 82 -9.35 -1.47 -14.17
C MET A 82 -8.70 -0.96 -15.44
N LYS A 83 -8.67 0.36 -15.62
CA LYS A 83 -7.97 1.02 -16.72
C LYS A 83 -7.19 2.20 -16.17
N ILE A 84 -5.97 2.36 -16.67
CA ILE A 84 -5.05 3.43 -16.31
C ILE A 84 -4.40 3.94 -17.58
N ASN A 85 -4.35 5.26 -17.76
CA ASN A 85 -3.56 5.87 -18.83
C ASN A 85 -2.06 5.70 -18.55
N PRO A 86 -1.21 5.53 -19.58
CA PRO A 86 0.21 5.27 -19.40
C PRO A 86 1.00 6.51 -18.92
N HIS A 87 0.79 6.94 -17.67
CA HIS A 87 1.56 8.02 -17.03
C HIS A 87 2.58 7.49 -16.00
N GLY A 88 2.97 6.21 -16.11
CA GLY A 88 3.96 5.54 -15.26
C GLY A 88 3.37 4.45 -14.36
N THR A 89 4.23 3.58 -13.82
CA THR A 89 3.82 2.38 -13.05
C THR A 89 3.17 2.67 -11.69
N ARG A 90 3.40 3.87 -11.13
CA ARG A 90 2.95 4.25 -9.78
C ARG A 90 1.43 4.34 -9.66
N LEU A 91 0.75 4.74 -10.73
CA LEU A 91 -0.71 4.83 -10.71
C LEU A 91 -1.34 3.44 -10.61
N GLY A 92 -0.76 2.44 -11.30
CA GLY A 92 -1.10 1.02 -11.16
C GLY A 92 -1.07 0.54 -9.72
N GLU A 93 0.06 0.75 -9.05
CA GLU A 93 0.26 0.41 -7.65
C GLU A 93 -0.82 1.00 -6.73
N ARG A 94 -1.16 2.29 -6.88
CA ARG A 94 -2.18 2.94 -6.05
C ARG A 94 -3.55 2.28 -6.20
N PHE A 95 -3.91 1.86 -7.41
CA PHE A 95 -5.18 1.19 -7.67
C PHE A 95 -5.19 -0.29 -7.22
N ILE A 96 -4.05 -0.98 -7.28
CA ILE A 96 -3.88 -2.30 -6.63
C ILE A 96 -4.10 -2.17 -5.12
N LYS A 97 -3.46 -1.17 -4.49
CA LYS A 97 -3.68 -0.89 -3.06
C LYS A 97 -5.16 -0.68 -2.76
N LYS A 98 -5.88 0.13 -3.56
CA LYS A 98 -7.33 0.34 -3.38
C LYS A 98 -8.14 -0.93 -3.52
N ALA A 99 -7.80 -1.81 -4.46
CA ALA A 99 -8.47 -3.11 -4.59
C ALA A 99 -8.25 -3.98 -3.35
N PHE A 100 -7.02 -4.01 -2.81
CA PHE A 100 -6.70 -4.78 -1.61
C PHE A 100 -7.34 -4.18 -0.35
N ASP A 101 -7.26 -2.86 -0.16
CA ASP A 101 -7.94 -2.14 0.93
C ASP A 101 -9.45 -2.45 0.92
N PHE A 102 -10.06 -2.48 -0.26
CA PHE A 102 -11.48 -2.84 -0.41
C PHE A 102 -11.75 -4.29 0.04
N ALA A 103 -10.97 -5.26 -0.43
CA ALA A 103 -11.12 -6.65 -0.03
C ALA A 103 -10.96 -6.84 1.50
N VAL A 104 -9.93 -6.22 2.08
CA VAL A 104 -9.68 -6.22 3.53
C VAL A 104 -10.85 -5.60 4.30
N SER A 105 -11.38 -4.47 3.83
CA SER A 105 -12.53 -3.81 4.47
C SER A 105 -13.82 -4.65 4.46
N LYS A 106 -13.91 -5.61 3.53
CA LYS A 106 -15.01 -6.57 3.42
C LYS A 106 -14.72 -7.89 4.11
N GLY A 107 -13.54 -8.07 4.71
CA GLY A 107 -13.10 -9.33 5.30
C GLY A 107 -12.95 -10.46 4.28
N LEU A 108 -12.66 -10.12 3.02
CA LEU A 108 -12.52 -11.09 1.93
C LEU A 108 -11.04 -11.35 1.64
N ASN A 109 -10.70 -12.63 1.48
CA ASN A 109 -9.31 -13.08 1.30
C ASN A 109 -8.94 -13.35 -0.16
N GLU A 110 -9.86 -13.12 -1.10
CA GLU A 110 -9.65 -13.45 -2.51
C GLU A 110 -10.17 -12.34 -3.42
N LEU A 111 -9.36 -12.02 -4.43
CA LEU A 111 -9.69 -11.14 -5.53
C LEU A 111 -9.48 -11.88 -6.84
N TYR A 112 -10.29 -11.53 -7.84
CA TYR A 112 -10.03 -11.99 -9.21
C TYR A 112 -10.36 -10.91 -10.24
N VAL A 113 -9.79 -11.05 -11.43
CA VAL A 113 -9.98 -10.16 -12.56
C VAL A 113 -10.00 -10.96 -13.86
N THR A 114 -10.77 -10.48 -14.85
CA THR A 114 -10.66 -10.93 -16.24
C THR A 114 -10.04 -9.82 -17.08
N VAL A 115 -9.11 -10.16 -17.96
CA VAL A 115 -8.37 -9.17 -18.76
C VAL A 115 -7.93 -9.77 -20.10
N PHE A 116 -8.10 -9.03 -21.19
CA PHE A 116 -7.60 -9.48 -22.50
C PHE A 116 -6.06 -9.57 -22.51
N PRO A 117 -5.48 -10.64 -23.10
CA PRO A 117 -4.03 -10.84 -23.15
C PRO A 117 -3.23 -9.66 -23.72
N LYS A 118 -3.81 -8.89 -24.64
CA LYS A 118 -3.16 -7.71 -25.24
C LYS A 118 -2.79 -6.60 -24.23
N HIS A 119 -3.35 -6.62 -23.03
CA HIS A 119 -3.09 -5.64 -21.98
C HIS A 119 -1.90 -6.04 -21.08
N ASP A 120 -0.76 -6.39 -21.70
CA ASP A 120 0.44 -6.94 -21.02
C ASP A 120 0.91 -6.08 -19.83
N SER A 121 0.90 -4.76 -20.00
CA SER A 121 1.35 -3.84 -18.94
C SER A 121 0.47 -3.94 -17.68
N LEU A 122 -0.85 -4.09 -17.84
CA LEU A 122 -1.78 -4.24 -16.72
C LEU A 122 -1.65 -5.63 -16.08
N ILE A 123 -1.50 -6.68 -16.90
CA ILE A 123 -1.25 -8.05 -16.44
C ILE A 123 0.03 -8.10 -15.59
N ASN A 124 1.09 -7.42 -16.01
CA ASN A 124 2.36 -7.36 -15.26
C ASN A 124 2.19 -6.66 -13.90
N ILE A 125 1.39 -5.60 -13.82
CA ILE A 125 1.06 -4.96 -12.53
C ILE A 125 0.36 -5.97 -11.60
N TYR A 126 -0.65 -6.70 -12.08
CA TYR A 126 -1.31 -7.72 -11.27
C TYR A 126 -0.33 -8.80 -10.81
N LYS A 127 0.47 -9.37 -11.72
CA LYS A 127 1.45 -10.42 -11.40
C LYS A 127 2.51 -9.94 -10.41
N GLN A 128 2.94 -8.68 -10.50
CA GLN A 128 3.87 -8.06 -9.53
C GLN A 128 3.32 -8.09 -8.10
N TYR A 129 2.00 -7.96 -7.92
CA TYR A 129 1.34 -7.98 -6.61
C TYR A 129 0.66 -9.32 -6.29
N GLY A 130 1.18 -10.42 -6.85
CA GLY A 130 0.83 -11.78 -6.44
C GLY A 130 -0.43 -12.35 -7.08
N PHE A 131 -1.01 -11.70 -8.10
CA PHE A 131 -2.02 -12.37 -8.91
C PHE A 131 -1.36 -13.47 -9.75
N ILE A 132 -1.99 -14.63 -9.78
CA ILE A 132 -1.59 -15.77 -10.60
C ILE A 132 -2.63 -16.03 -11.68
N GLU A 133 -2.18 -16.57 -12.80
CA GLU A 133 -3.09 -17.02 -13.86
C GLU A 133 -3.78 -18.30 -13.42
N HIS A 134 -5.12 -18.24 -13.34
CA HIS A 134 -5.97 -19.37 -12.93
C HIS A 134 -6.54 -20.09 -14.15
N GLY A 135 -6.97 -19.34 -15.16
CA GLY A 135 -7.70 -19.89 -16.28
C GLY A 135 -8.06 -18.85 -17.33
N LYS A 136 -9.09 -19.16 -18.12
CA LYS A 136 -9.55 -18.33 -19.22
C LYS A 136 -11.06 -18.14 -19.17
N LYS A 137 -11.52 -17.00 -19.68
CA LYS A 137 -12.93 -16.70 -19.92
C LYS A 137 -13.13 -16.51 -21.41
N ILE A 138 -14.01 -17.29 -22.01
CA ILE A 138 -14.36 -17.16 -23.43
C ILE A 138 -15.65 -16.38 -23.53
N THR A 139 -15.63 -15.28 -24.27
CA THR A 139 -16.78 -14.40 -24.53
C THR A 139 -16.98 -14.22 -26.03
N SER A 140 -18.08 -13.57 -26.43
CA SER A 140 -18.28 -13.12 -27.80
C SER A 140 -17.28 -12.06 -28.26
N ASP A 141 -16.61 -11.39 -27.33
CA ASP A 141 -15.62 -10.35 -27.60
C ASP A 141 -14.19 -10.91 -27.67
N GLY A 142 -13.98 -12.16 -27.22
CA GLY A 142 -12.71 -12.87 -27.31
C GLY A 142 -12.39 -13.69 -26.05
N GLU A 143 -11.13 -14.06 -25.94
CA GLU A 143 -10.58 -14.82 -24.80
C GLU A 143 -9.87 -13.87 -23.82
N GLU A 144 -10.31 -13.87 -22.56
CA GLU A 144 -9.68 -13.14 -21.46
C GLU A 144 -8.91 -14.10 -20.55
N LEU A 145 -7.79 -13.65 -20.00
CA LEU A 145 -7.13 -14.33 -18.89
C LEU A 145 -7.90 -14.08 -17.59
N VAL A 146 -7.95 -15.09 -16.74
CA VAL A 146 -8.50 -15.01 -15.38
C VAL A 146 -7.34 -15.03 -14.41
N LEU A 147 -7.14 -13.93 -13.70
CA LEU A 147 -6.09 -13.80 -12.70
C LEU A 147 -6.71 -13.79 -11.29
N VAL A 148 -6.11 -14.51 -10.35
CA VAL A 148 -6.58 -14.64 -8.97
C VAL A 148 -5.48 -14.24 -8.00
N LYS A 149 -5.84 -13.49 -6.97
CA LYS A 149 -5.00 -13.18 -5.81
C LYS A 149 -5.70 -13.68 -4.56
N SER A 150 -5.02 -14.56 -3.81
CA SER A 150 -5.41 -14.95 -2.46
C SER A 150 -4.45 -14.36 -1.43
N PHE A 151 -4.99 -13.84 -0.33
CA PHE A 151 -4.23 -13.41 0.84
C PHE A 151 -3.77 -14.59 1.70
N SER A 152 -4.40 -15.76 1.55
CA SER A 152 -4.02 -16.97 2.29
C SER A 152 -2.91 -17.78 1.58
N ALA A 153 -2.76 -17.62 0.26
CA ALA A 153 -1.78 -18.36 -0.54
C ALA A 153 -0.39 -17.68 -0.55
N LEU A 154 0.28 -17.71 0.59
CA LEU A 154 1.56 -17.03 0.81
C LEU A 154 2.74 -17.66 0.03
N LYS A 155 3.67 -16.82 -0.43
CA LYS A 155 4.86 -17.19 -1.21
C LYS A 155 6.17 -16.93 -0.46
N GLY A 156 6.13 -16.29 0.71
CA GLY A 156 7.32 -15.86 1.43
C GLY A 156 8.00 -14.66 0.77
N ASN A 157 7.28 -13.90 -0.06
CA ASN A 157 7.81 -12.73 -0.76
C ASN A 157 7.00 -11.48 -0.37
N VAL A 158 7.69 -10.44 0.09
CA VAL A 158 7.10 -9.22 0.65
C VAL A 158 6.08 -8.56 -0.28
N ILE A 159 6.34 -8.54 -1.59
CA ILE A 159 5.47 -7.86 -2.57
C ILE A 159 4.33 -8.79 -2.99
N LEU A 160 4.62 -10.06 -3.27
CA LEU A 160 3.60 -11.03 -3.69
C LEU A 160 2.60 -11.34 -2.57
N ASP A 161 3.02 -11.23 -1.31
CA ASP A 161 2.19 -11.52 -0.14
C ASP A 161 1.47 -10.27 0.40
N TYR A 162 1.80 -9.07 -0.09
CA TYR A 162 1.10 -7.85 0.29
C TYR A 162 -0.43 -7.99 0.13
N PRO A 163 -1.24 -7.52 1.11
CA PRO A 163 -0.86 -6.76 2.30
C PRO A 163 -0.52 -7.61 3.54
N VAL A 164 -0.46 -8.93 3.43
CA VAL A 164 -0.26 -9.83 4.58
C VAL A 164 1.14 -9.70 5.17
N VAL A 165 1.21 -9.75 6.50
CA VAL A 165 2.43 -9.75 7.31
C VAL A 165 2.67 -11.15 7.84
N ILE A 166 3.79 -11.76 7.46
CA ILE A 166 4.22 -13.05 7.99
C ILE A 166 4.93 -12.81 9.32
N ASN A 167 4.39 -13.36 10.41
CA ASN A 167 4.82 -13.10 11.78
C ASN A 167 5.79 -14.17 12.34
N ARG A 168 5.95 -15.30 11.65
CA ARG A 168 6.87 -16.39 12.04
C ARG A 168 8.28 -16.20 11.54
N ASN A 169 9.24 -16.57 12.37
CA ASN A 169 10.66 -16.69 12.02
C ASN A 169 11.26 -15.42 11.40
N VAL A 170 10.74 -14.26 11.78
CA VAL A 170 11.21 -12.93 11.35
C VAL A 170 11.45 -12.06 12.57
N ASN A 171 12.41 -11.14 12.45
CA ASN A 171 12.63 -10.16 13.49
C ASN A 171 11.56 -9.07 13.41
N LYS A 172 11.29 -8.47 14.56
CA LYS A 172 10.30 -7.40 14.70
C LYS A 172 10.97 -6.22 15.37
N TYR A 173 10.71 -5.04 14.85
CA TYR A 173 11.28 -3.82 15.39
C TYR A 173 10.22 -2.73 15.50
N LEU A 174 10.40 -1.84 16.46
CA LEU A 174 9.77 -0.53 16.47
C LEU A 174 10.74 0.45 15.83
N LEU A 175 10.26 1.24 14.86
CA LEU A 175 11.03 2.26 14.15
C LEU A 175 10.39 3.64 14.36
N ALA A 176 11.14 4.56 14.96
CA ALA A 176 10.65 5.92 15.15
C ALA A 176 10.58 6.70 13.84
N ILE A 177 9.65 7.64 13.77
CA ILE A 177 9.59 8.67 12.74
C ILE A 177 9.15 9.99 13.36
N TYR A 178 9.75 11.09 12.89
CA TYR A 178 9.34 12.43 13.32
C TYR A 178 7.98 12.79 12.73
N PRO A 179 7.14 13.53 13.47
CA PRO A 179 5.83 13.99 13.01
C PRO A 179 5.83 14.65 11.62
N GLU A 180 6.80 15.54 11.37
CA GLU A 180 6.96 16.28 10.12
C GLU A 180 7.08 15.40 8.86
N PHE A 181 7.46 14.12 9.03
CA PHE A 181 7.55 13.15 7.94
C PHE A 181 6.50 12.04 8.02
N HIS A 182 5.84 11.86 9.18
CA HIS A 182 4.97 10.72 9.44
C HIS A 182 3.75 10.70 8.52
N THR A 183 2.91 11.74 8.56
CA THR A 183 1.67 11.76 7.76
C THR A 183 1.98 11.74 6.26
N ARG A 184 3.06 12.40 5.84
CA ARG A 184 3.51 12.39 4.44
C ARG A 184 3.91 11.00 3.96
N LEU A 185 4.53 10.19 4.83
CA LEU A 185 5.00 8.84 4.45
C LEU A 185 3.89 7.78 4.66
N PHE A 186 3.04 7.98 5.67
CA PHE A 186 2.00 7.05 6.11
C PHE A 186 0.63 7.74 6.23
N PRO A 187 0.02 8.15 5.10
CA PRO A 187 -1.18 9.00 5.12
C PRO A 187 -2.40 8.31 5.72
N ASP A 188 -2.58 7.00 5.48
CA ASP A 188 -3.69 6.24 6.08
C ASP A 188 -3.56 6.15 7.62
N SER A 189 -2.40 6.53 8.17
CA SER A 189 -2.11 6.53 9.61
C SER A 189 -2.19 7.91 10.27
N ILE A 190 -2.67 8.94 9.55
CA ILE A 190 -2.83 10.32 10.04
C ILE A 190 -3.54 10.37 11.41
N LEU A 191 -3.10 11.27 12.29
CA LEU A 191 -3.75 11.54 13.58
C LEU A 191 -4.87 12.57 13.44
N ARG A 192 -5.87 12.51 14.32
CA ARG A 192 -7.00 13.48 14.34
C ARG A 192 -6.56 14.93 14.57
N THR A 193 -5.38 15.13 15.15
CA THR A 193 -4.77 16.44 15.43
C THR A 193 -3.93 16.96 14.27
N GLU A 194 -3.69 16.15 13.24
CA GLU A 194 -2.92 16.53 12.07
C GLU A 194 -3.86 16.97 10.95
N ARG A 195 -3.37 17.90 10.14
CA ARG A 195 -3.99 18.25 8.87
C ARG A 195 -3.08 17.74 7.77
N PHE A 196 -3.69 17.17 6.74
CA PHE A 196 -2.98 16.81 5.53
C PHE A 196 -3.39 17.80 4.45
N ASP A 197 -2.57 18.83 4.24
CA ASP A 197 -2.76 19.77 3.14
C ASP A 197 -2.35 19.05 1.85
N VAL A 198 -3.38 18.53 1.16
CA VAL A 198 -3.29 17.81 -0.13
C VAL A 198 -2.55 18.61 -1.21
N ILE A 199 -2.38 19.92 -1.00
CA ILE A 199 -1.79 20.87 -1.94
C ILE A 199 -0.25 20.69 -2.04
N GLU A 200 0.40 20.05 -1.05
CA GLU A 200 1.81 19.67 -1.18
C GLU A 200 1.95 18.35 -1.95
N ASP A 201 2.00 18.52 -3.26
CA ASP A 201 2.41 17.57 -4.30
C ASP A 201 3.39 16.49 -3.83
N VAL A 202 2.87 15.27 -3.60
CA VAL A 202 3.68 14.05 -3.61
C VAL A 202 2.81 12.85 -3.95
N SER A 203 2.84 12.46 -5.22
CA SER A 203 2.41 11.16 -5.75
C SER A 203 2.91 9.93 -4.95
N HIS A 204 3.91 10.10 -4.08
CA HIS A 204 4.54 9.08 -3.22
C HIS A 204 3.74 8.72 -1.97
N THR A 205 2.79 9.57 -1.56
CA THR A 205 2.11 9.41 -0.26
C THR A 205 1.24 8.14 -0.24
N ASN A 206 0.57 7.83 -1.36
CA ASN A 206 -0.37 6.71 -1.50
C ASN A 206 0.23 5.42 -2.09
N SER A 207 1.55 5.33 -2.21
CA SER A 207 2.24 4.11 -2.65
C SER A 207 2.12 3.00 -1.59
N ILE A 208 2.16 1.74 -2.05
CA ILE A 208 2.41 0.56 -1.23
C ILE A 208 3.83 0.64 -0.66
N HIS A 209 4.81 0.98 -1.50
CA HIS A 209 6.22 0.99 -1.10
C HIS A 209 6.65 2.31 -0.46
N LYS A 210 7.58 2.26 0.49
CA LYS A 210 8.15 3.41 1.20
C LYS A 210 9.66 3.34 1.22
N ALA A 211 10.31 4.50 1.16
CA ALA A 211 11.74 4.67 1.37
C ALA A 211 11.99 5.54 2.60
N TYR A 212 12.51 4.93 3.65
CA TYR A 212 12.85 5.58 4.91
C TYR A 212 14.36 5.79 5.01
N ILE A 213 14.81 7.01 5.28
CA ILE A 213 16.23 7.36 5.39
C ILE A 213 16.61 7.41 6.87
N SER A 214 17.68 6.70 7.24
CA SER A 214 18.15 6.60 8.61
C SER A 214 19.64 6.86 8.72
N TYR A 215 20.03 7.43 9.85
CA TYR A 215 21.42 7.54 10.29
C TYR A 215 21.73 6.67 11.52
N MET A 216 20.76 5.89 12.00
CA MET A 216 20.95 4.97 13.12
C MET A 216 21.74 3.75 12.64
N GLU A 217 22.79 3.36 13.36
CA GLU A 217 23.62 2.21 12.99
C GLU A 217 22.84 0.89 13.03
N ASP A 218 22.02 0.72 14.07
CA ASP A 218 21.32 -0.53 14.36
C ASP A 218 20.33 -0.97 13.28
N VAL A 219 19.86 -0.05 12.43
CA VAL A 219 18.97 -0.41 11.32
C VAL A 219 19.68 -1.30 10.29
N SER A 220 21.01 -1.32 10.26
CA SER A 220 21.80 -2.25 9.45
C SER A 220 21.54 -3.73 9.77
N LYS A 221 20.93 -4.03 10.93
CA LYS A 221 20.52 -5.39 11.33
C LYS A 221 19.26 -5.90 10.63
N LEU A 222 18.52 -5.01 9.95
CA LEU A 222 17.29 -5.35 9.25
C LEU A 222 17.55 -6.26 8.06
N ASN A 223 16.68 -7.24 7.87
CA ASN A 223 16.66 -8.14 6.73
C ASN A 223 15.32 -8.04 5.99
N ALA A 224 15.32 -8.45 4.72
CA ALA A 224 14.08 -8.59 3.97
C ALA A 224 13.12 -9.54 4.71
N GLY A 225 11.85 -9.14 4.83
CA GLY A 225 10.83 -9.85 5.59
C GLY A 225 10.69 -9.45 7.05
N ASP A 226 11.65 -8.71 7.63
CA ASP A 226 11.51 -8.20 9.00
C ASP A 226 10.33 -7.22 9.10
N VAL A 227 9.66 -7.23 10.25
CA VAL A 227 8.44 -6.46 10.49
C VAL A 227 8.75 -5.20 11.29
N LEU A 228 8.20 -4.07 10.85
CA LEU A 228 8.38 -2.77 11.49
C LEU A 228 7.05 -2.25 12.03
N VAL A 229 7.00 -1.93 13.33
CA VAL A 229 5.98 -1.08 13.94
C VAL A 229 6.45 0.37 13.84
N ILE A 230 5.73 1.18 13.07
CA ILE A 230 6.04 2.60 12.93
C ILE A 230 5.58 3.35 14.18
N TYR A 231 6.51 4.08 14.78
CA TYR A 231 6.30 4.85 16.00
C TYR A 231 6.52 6.34 15.75
N ARG A 232 5.42 7.09 15.66
CA ARG A 232 5.48 8.54 15.53
C ARG A 232 5.88 9.15 16.88
N THR A 233 6.93 9.96 16.88
CA THR A 233 7.37 10.66 18.10
C THR A 233 6.45 11.85 18.43
N LYS A 234 6.65 12.49 19.58
CA LYS A 234 5.95 13.74 19.91
C LYS A 234 6.51 14.87 19.05
N GLU A 235 5.74 15.95 18.90
CA GLU A 235 6.28 17.17 18.29
C GLU A 235 7.48 17.67 19.09
N ARG A 236 8.46 18.21 18.37
CA ARG A 236 9.68 18.76 18.98
C ARG A 236 9.33 19.84 20.01
N ASP A 237 8.38 20.71 19.65
CA ASP A 237 7.98 21.87 20.44
C ASP A 237 6.80 21.59 21.39
N ASP A 238 6.28 20.35 21.45
CA ASP A 238 5.26 19.96 22.43
C ASP A 238 5.90 19.75 23.82
N PRO A 239 5.58 20.55 24.85
CA PRO A 239 6.15 20.41 26.18
C PRO A 239 5.62 19.18 26.94
N GLY A 240 4.57 18.53 26.43
CA GLY A 240 3.94 17.37 27.06
C GLY A 240 4.80 16.11 27.06
N PRO A 241 4.51 15.15 27.96
CA PRO A 241 5.26 13.90 28.03
C PRO A 241 5.06 13.08 26.77
N ALA A 242 6.15 12.51 26.23
CA ALA A 242 6.10 11.57 25.11
C ALA A 242 5.17 10.38 25.39
N GLU A 243 5.01 10.03 26.67
CA GLU A 243 4.12 8.97 27.16
C GLU A 243 2.67 9.07 26.64
N TYR A 244 2.19 10.30 26.41
CA TYR A 244 0.81 10.57 25.98
C TYR A 244 0.72 11.20 24.58
N ARG A 245 1.84 11.32 23.87
CA ARG A 245 1.95 12.08 22.61
C ARG A 245 2.56 11.28 21.48
N SER A 246 3.54 10.44 21.80
CA SER A 246 4.12 9.52 20.83
C SER A 246 3.27 8.26 20.73
N VAL A 247 3.11 7.74 19.52
CA VAL A 247 2.15 6.67 19.23
C VAL A 247 2.69 5.66 18.22
N ALA A 248 2.36 4.38 18.39
CA ALA A 248 2.46 3.38 17.32
C ALA A 248 1.29 3.55 16.35
N THR A 249 1.57 3.50 15.04
CA THR A 249 0.59 3.89 14.01
C THR A 249 0.39 2.86 12.91
N SER A 250 1.42 2.09 12.57
CA SER A 250 1.44 1.32 11.32
C SER A 250 2.30 0.07 11.47
N VAL A 251 2.04 -0.91 10.61
CA VAL A 251 2.90 -2.08 10.42
C VAL A 251 3.39 -2.10 8.97
N CYS A 252 4.69 -2.31 8.81
CA CYS A 252 5.38 -2.41 7.52
C CYS A 252 6.23 -3.67 7.47
N VAL A 253 6.58 -4.11 6.27
CA VAL A 253 7.50 -5.24 6.05
C VAL A 253 8.69 -4.78 5.22
N VAL A 254 9.91 -5.06 5.67
CA VAL A 254 11.15 -4.66 5.00
C VAL A 254 11.30 -5.41 3.68
N GLU A 255 11.49 -4.69 2.59
CA GLU A 255 11.83 -5.25 1.27
C GLU A 255 13.35 -5.40 1.13
N GLU A 256 14.10 -4.35 1.45
CA GLU A 256 15.56 -4.32 1.38
C GLU A 256 16.12 -3.17 2.23
N ILE A 257 17.41 -3.23 2.51
CA ILE A 257 18.17 -2.14 3.10
C ILE A 257 19.39 -1.83 2.23
N LYS A 258 19.61 -0.54 1.96
CA LYS A 258 20.80 -0.04 1.26
C LYS A 258 21.58 0.91 2.14
N SER A 259 22.89 0.74 2.17
CA SER A 259 23.83 1.69 2.75
C SER A 259 24.26 2.74 1.72
N LYS A 260 24.95 3.79 2.15
CA LYS A 260 25.56 4.77 1.26
C LYS A 260 26.46 4.15 0.17
N LYS A 261 27.12 3.02 0.46
CA LYS A 261 28.05 2.35 -0.46
C LYS A 261 27.35 1.65 -1.61
N ASP A 262 26.06 1.36 -1.47
CA ASP A 262 25.25 0.69 -2.49
C ASP A 262 24.82 1.63 -3.62
N PHE A 263 25.10 2.93 -3.48
CA PHE A 263 24.81 3.95 -4.48
C PHE A 263 26.10 4.37 -5.17
N LYS A 264 26.05 4.44 -6.50
CA LYS A 264 27.22 4.85 -7.31
C LYS A 264 27.65 6.28 -6.99
N ASN A 265 26.68 7.15 -6.77
CA ASN A 265 26.88 8.56 -6.46
C ASN A 265 25.60 9.14 -5.86
N ARG A 266 25.64 10.45 -5.56
CA ARG A 266 24.50 11.22 -5.04
C ARG A 266 23.26 11.12 -5.94
N ASP A 267 23.42 11.20 -7.25
CA ASP A 267 22.29 11.24 -8.18
C ASP A 267 21.58 9.89 -8.27
N ASP A 268 22.33 8.80 -8.15
CA ASP A 268 21.80 7.43 -8.01
C ASP A 268 20.98 7.28 -6.72
N PHE A 269 21.50 7.78 -5.59
CA PHE A 269 20.76 7.84 -4.31
C PHE A 269 19.47 8.65 -4.41
N VAL A 270 19.54 9.85 -5.00
CA VAL A 270 18.37 10.73 -5.17
C VAL A 270 17.33 10.03 -6.04
N LYS A 271 17.73 9.49 -7.20
CA LYS A 271 16.82 8.78 -8.10
C LYS A 271 16.12 7.60 -7.42
N TYR A 272 16.87 6.82 -6.63
CA TYR A 272 16.32 5.70 -5.88
C TYR A 272 15.30 6.15 -4.81
N CYS A 273 15.66 7.15 -4.00
CA CYS A 273 14.82 7.61 -2.89
C CYS A 273 13.61 8.44 -3.36
N MET A 274 13.77 9.25 -4.41
CA MET A 274 12.73 10.16 -4.90
C MET A 274 11.48 9.39 -5.27
N ALA A 275 11.57 8.13 -5.69
CA ALA A 275 10.40 7.39 -6.13
C ALA A 275 9.40 7.05 -4.99
N TYR A 276 9.84 6.98 -3.73
CA TYR A 276 9.00 6.48 -2.62
C TYR A 276 9.33 7.07 -1.24
N SER A 277 10.17 8.10 -1.19
CA SER A 277 10.40 8.90 0.01
C SER A 277 9.54 10.15 -0.02
N VAL A 278 9.41 10.80 1.12
CA VAL A 278 8.70 12.09 1.26
C VAL A 278 9.59 13.29 1.01
N PHE A 279 10.86 13.09 0.71
CA PHE A 279 11.83 14.18 0.63
C PHE A 279 11.88 14.79 -0.76
N SER A 280 12.00 16.11 -0.81
CA SER A 280 12.35 16.83 -2.03
C SER A 280 13.77 16.47 -2.49
N ASN A 281 14.09 16.72 -3.76
CA ASN A 281 15.44 16.53 -4.30
C ASN A 281 16.50 17.25 -3.46
N ASN A 282 16.22 18.48 -3.02
CA ASN A 282 17.16 19.26 -2.21
C ASN A 282 17.38 18.64 -0.82
N GLU A 283 16.32 18.13 -0.18
CA GLU A 283 16.44 17.40 1.08
C GLU A 283 17.25 16.11 0.90
N LEU A 284 16.98 15.32 -0.14
CA LEU A 284 17.73 14.09 -0.43
C LEU A 284 19.23 14.37 -0.65
N ILE A 285 19.56 15.42 -1.42
CA ILE A 285 20.94 15.86 -1.62
C ILE A 285 21.58 16.23 -0.28
N LYS A 286 20.87 17.01 0.56
CA LYS A 286 21.33 17.41 1.90
C LYS A 286 21.57 16.18 2.78
N TRP A 287 20.67 15.21 2.77
CA TRP A 287 20.81 13.98 3.55
C TRP A 287 21.99 13.13 3.11
N TYR A 288 22.22 13.02 1.80
CA TYR A 288 23.37 12.30 1.27
C TYR A 288 24.70 12.97 1.64
N MET A 289 24.75 14.30 1.61
CA MET A 289 25.94 15.09 1.89
C MET A 289 26.20 15.33 3.39
N ALA A 290 25.24 14.99 4.26
CA ALA A 290 25.40 15.14 5.70
C ALA A 290 26.63 14.37 6.19
N ARG A 291 27.45 15.00 7.05
CA ARG A 291 28.61 14.38 7.70
C ARG A 291 28.17 13.47 8.85
N LYS A 292 27.35 12.47 8.54
CA LYS A 292 26.91 11.42 9.46
C LYS A 292 27.72 10.14 9.20
N PRO A 293 28.10 9.40 10.26
CA PRO A 293 28.92 8.19 10.12
C PRO A 293 28.20 7.08 9.33
N TYR A 294 26.87 7.04 9.43
CA TYR A 294 26.01 6.09 8.75
C TYR A 294 25.05 6.82 7.82
N LEU A 295 24.55 6.12 6.81
CA LEU A 295 23.41 6.50 5.98
C LEU A 295 22.84 5.21 5.40
N TYR A 296 21.60 4.92 5.78
CA TYR A 296 20.84 3.77 5.32
C TYR A 296 19.51 4.22 4.71
N VAL A 297 19.05 3.48 3.71
CA VAL A 297 17.71 3.58 3.14
C VAL A 297 17.03 2.24 3.36
N ILE A 298 15.95 2.25 4.14
CA ILE A 298 15.09 1.10 4.36
C ILE A 298 13.95 1.18 3.35
N ARG A 299 13.88 0.16 2.50
CA ARG A 299 12.77 -0.08 1.60
C ARG A 299 11.76 -0.97 2.29
N MET A 300 10.48 -0.60 2.30
CA MET A 300 9.45 -1.40 2.97
C MET A 300 8.08 -1.22 2.30
N THR A 301 7.21 -2.21 2.46
CA THR A 301 5.79 -2.07 2.13
C THR A 301 5.02 -1.52 3.33
N TYR A 302 4.06 -0.64 3.08
CA TYR A 302 3.13 -0.11 4.08
C TYR A 302 1.88 -1.00 4.12
N ASN A 303 1.96 -2.04 4.95
CA ASN A 303 0.97 -3.12 4.98
C ASN A 303 -0.33 -2.72 5.69
N ILE A 304 -0.21 -2.15 6.89
CA ILE A 304 -1.37 -1.96 7.77
C ILE A 304 -1.31 -0.60 8.45
N ALA A 305 -2.35 0.19 8.28
CA ALA A 305 -2.66 1.32 9.14
C ALA A 305 -3.40 0.81 10.37
N MET A 306 -2.91 1.11 11.57
CA MET A 306 -3.66 0.76 12.78
C MET A 306 -4.98 1.53 12.81
N THR A 307 -6.02 1.02 13.48
CA THR A 307 -7.24 1.80 13.73
C THR A 307 -7.20 2.48 15.09
N LYS A 308 -6.42 1.93 16.03
CA LYS A 308 -6.15 2.51 17.35
C LYS A 308 -4.68 2.89 17.48
N ARG A 309 -4.41 4.16 17.80
CA ARG A 309 -3.05 4.69 18.02
C ARG A 309 -2.63 4.40 19.46
N LEU A 310 -1.69 3.47 19.64
CA LEU A 310 -1.23 3.11 20.98
C LEU A 310 -0.19 4.13 21.44
N THR A 311 -0.47 4.81 22.54
CA THR A 311 0.46 5.75 23.15
C THR A 311 1.70 5.04 23.69
N ARG A 312 2.83 5.76 23.79
CA ARG A 312 4.05 5.24 24.43
C ARG A 312 3.76 4.67 25.82
N GLY A 313 2.88 5.28 26.61
CA GLY A 313 2.47 4.76 27.92
C GLY A 313 1.82 3.38 27.84
N GLN A 314 0.90 3.17 26.89
CA GLN A 314 0.29 1.86 26.64
C GLN A 314 1.30 0.84 26.12
N LEU A 315 2.22 1.25 25.25
CA LEU A 315 3.30 0.38 24.77
C LEU A 315 4.19 -0.10 25.93
N ILE A 316 4.47 0.76 26.91
CA ILE A 316 5.24 0.39 28.10
C ILE A 316 4.42 -0.51 29.03
N LYS A 317 3.25 -0.02 29.47
CA LYS A 317 2.46 -0.65 30.52
C LYS A 317 1.80 -1.94 30.08
N ASP A 318 1.23 -1.94 28.88
CA ASP A 318 0.34 -2.99 28.40
C ASP A 318 1.01 -3.91 27.37
N CYS A 319 2.03 -3.44 26.65
CA CYS A 319 2.79 -4.24 25.66
C CYS A 319 4.20 -4.65 26.12
N GLY A 320 4.64 -4.20 27.30
CA GLY A 320 5.92 -4.62 27.90
C GLY A 320 7.17 -4.08 27.20
N ILE A 321 7.09 -2.94 26.50
CA ILE A 321 8.28 -2.26 25.98
C ILE A 321 9.02 -1.57 27.13
N GLU A 322 10.34 -1.74 27.19
CA GLU A 322 11.16 -1.13 28.24
C GLU A 322 11.12 0.41 28.15
N ARG A 323 10.77 1.06 29.27
CA ARG A 323 10.62 2.52 29.35
C ARG A 323 11.88 3.27 28.92
N ASN A 324 13.04 2.76 29.31
CA ASN A 324 14.36 3.37 29.13
C ASN A 324 15.08 2.93 27.84
N ALA A 325 14.46 2.07 27.02
CA ALA A 325 15.03 1.69 25.74
C ALA A 325 15.20 2.90 24.81
N TYR A 326 16.05 2.76 23.80
CA TYR A 326 16.20 3.77 22.75
C TYR A 326 15.02 3.72 21.78
N TRP A 327 14.04 4.60 21.95
CA TRP A 327 12.80 4.64 21.16
C TRP A 327 12.98 4.96 19.67
N GLY A 328 14.19 5.29 19.21
CA GLY A 328 14.49 5.46 17.79
C GLY A 328 14.39 4.15 17.01
N PHE A 329 14.87 3.06 17.60
CA PHE A 329 14.86 1.73 17.01
C PHE A 329 14.97 0.68 18.12
N ILE A 330 13.94 -0.17 18.29
CA ILE A 330 13.86 -1.18 19.36
C ILE A 330 13.56 -2.54 18.73
N GLN A 331 14.32 -3.59 19.06
CA GLN A 331 13.92 -4.95 18.74
C GLN A 331 12.80 -5.42 19.67
N LEU A 332 11.73 -5.95 19.10
CA LEU A 332 10.55 -6.43 19.82
C LEU A 332 10.60 -7.94 19.94
N ALA A 333 10.36 -8.46 21.14
CA ALA A 333 10.01 -9.87 21.32
C ALA A 333 8.61 -10.14 20.72
N ASP A 334 8.37 -11.37 20.27
CA ASP A 334 7.09 -11.78 19.68
C ASP A 334 5.89 -11.43 20.55
N ARG A 335 6.00 -11.65 21.87
CA ARG A 335 4.93 -11.30 22.83
C ARG A 335 4.61 -9.79 22.82
N ASN A 336 5.62 -8.94 22.69
CA ASN A 336 5.45 -7.49 22.70
C ASN A 336 4.76 -7.06 21.41
N PHE A 337 5.22 -7.60 20.27
CA PHE A 337 4.61 -7.33 18.96
C PHE A 337 3.16 -7.82 18.88
N ASN A 338 2.88 -9.06 19.27
CA ASN A 338 1.52 -9.63 19.24
C ASN A 338 0.54 -8.80 20.07
N ARG A 339 1.00 -8.30 21.23
CA ARG A 339 0.19 -7.42 22.08
C ARG A 339 -0.09 -6.05 21.43
N ILE A 340 0.89 -5.50 20.71
CA ILE A 340 0.72 -4.28 19.90
C ILE A 340 -0.32 -4.49 18.80
N ILE A 341 -0.29 -5.64 18.11
CA ILE A 341 -1.27 -5.97 17.07
C ILE A 341 -2.69 -6.05 17.62
N GLU A 342 -2.87 -6.83 18.70
CA GLU A 342 -4.16 -7.02 19.38
C GLU A 342 -4.76 -5.69 19.82
N MET A 343 -3.95 -4.83 20.44
CA MET A 343 -4.41 -3.53 20.95
C MET A 343 -4.59 -2.47 19.85
N GLY A 344 -3.82 -2.56 18.75
CA GLY A 344 -3.80 -1.58 17.65
C GLY A 344 -5.04 -1.61 16.76
N GLY A 345 -5.96 -2.55 16.98
CA GLY A 345 -7.18 -2.70 16.19
C GLY A 345 -6.88 -3.07 14.74
N ILE A 346 -5.89 -3.94 14.54
CA ILE A 346 -5.50 -4.48 13.24
C ILE A 346 -6.44 -5.64 12.89
N ASN A 347 -6.76 -5.81 11.60
CA ASN A 347 -7.42 -7.02 11.14
C ASN A 347 -6.43 -8.19 11.25
N GLU A 348 -6.66 -9.08 12.22
CA GLU A 348 -5.80 -10.23 12.50
C GLU A 348 -5.66 -11.18 11.31
N SER A 349 -6.60 -11.19 10.35
CA SER A 349 -6.48 -11.99 9.13
C SER A 349 -5.30 -11.58 8.24
N LEU A 350 -4.73 -10.39 8.47
CA LEU A 350 -3.54 -9.90 7.77
C LEU A 350 -2.24 -10.25 8.50
N ILE A 351 -2.28 -10.85 9.68
CA ILE A 351 -1.11 -11.28 10.44
C ILE A 351 -1.10 -12.81 10.48
N VAL A 352 -0.18 -13.43 9.74
CA VAL A 352 -0.11 -14.90 9.63
C VAL A 352 1.08 -15.43 10.43
N ASN A 353 0.77 -16.28 11.40
CA ASN A 353 1.77 -16.91 12.29
C ASN A 353 2.48 -18.12 11.68
#